data_AF-A0A4Q5TP94-F1
#
_entry.id   AF-A0A4Q5TP94-F1
#
_cell.length_a   1.000
_cell.length_b   1.000
_cell.length_c   1.000
_cell.angle_alpha   90.00
_cell.angle_beta   90.00
_cell.angle_gamma   90.00
#
_symmetry.space_group_name_H-M   'P 1'
#
loop_
_entity.id
_entity.type
_entity.pdbx_description
1 polymer ?
#
loop_
_entity_poly.entity_id
_entity_poly.type
_entity_poly.pdbx_seq_one_letter_code
_entity_poly.pdbx_strand_id
1 'polypeptide(L)'
;MKKILLLLTMSAVLCANGQAPAQNAKMKTFIDALMKKMTLEEKLGQLNLPTSGDMVTGEAGSSDIAKKIAAGQVGGLFNIKGAAKIREVQKLAVEKSRLKIPLLFGMDVIHGYQTMFPIPLGMSATWDMDAVQRSARIAATEASADGICWTFSPMVDVSRDPRWGRISEGNGEDVFLGSSIAAAMVKGYQG
;
A
#
# COMPACT_ATOMS: atom_id res chain seq x y z
N MET A 1 8.16 -12.93 -72.04
CA MET A 1 9.04 -12.72 -70.87
C MET A 1 8.38 -11.73 -69.92
N LYS A 2 7.92 -12.21 -68.75
CA LYS A 2 7.81 -11.52 -67.44
C LYS A 2 6.84 -12.34 -66.58
N LYS A 3 7.41 -13.20 -65.73
CA LYS A 3 6.67 -14.02 -64.76
C LYS A 3 6.11 -13.10 -63.67
N ILE A 4 4.80 -13.19 -63.43
CA ILE A 4 4.13 -12.59 -62.28
C ILE A 4 4.50 -13.43 -61.06
N LEU A 5 5.26 -12.86 -60.13
CA LEU A 5 5.60 -13.48 -58.84
C LEU A 5 4.69 -12.85 -57.78
N LEU A 6 3.64 -13.59 -57.40
CA LEU A 6 2.76 -13.28 -56.28
C LEU A 6 3.52 -13.63 -54.98
N LEU A 7 3.99 -12.63 -54.24
CA LEU A 7 4.54 -12.83 -52.90
C LEU A 7 3.38 -12.81 -51.88
N LEU A 8 2.94 -14.00 -51.47
CA LEU A 8 2.14 -14.19 -50.25
C LEU A 8 3.07 -14.03 -49.04
N THR A 9 3.03 -12.89 -48.37
CA THR A 9 3.62 -12.74 -47.03
C THR A 9 2.64 -13.29 -46.00
N MET A 10 2.88 -14.52 -45.57
CA MET A 10 2.19 -15.17 -44.46
C MET A 10 2.75 -14.60 -43.15
N SER A 11 2.11 -13.55 -42.62
CA SER A 11 2.41 -13.03 -41.28
C SER A 11 1.95 -14.05 -40.23
N ALA A 12 2.91 -14.78 -39.67
CA ALA A 12 2.68 -15.60 -38.49
C ALA A 12 2.36 -14.65 -37.31
N VAL A 13 1.09 -14.61 -36.92
CA VAL A 13 0.66 -14.04 -35.64
C VAL A 13 1.19 -14.97 -34.55
N LEU A 14 2.35 -14.63 -33.98
CA LEU A 14 2.74 -15.20 -32.69
C LEU A 14 1.76 -14.67 -31.65
N CYS A 15 0.80 -15.51 -31.27
CA CYS A 15 0.08 -15.37 -30.02
C CYS A 15 1.10 -15.42 -28.89
N ALA A 16 1.52 -14.25 -28.39
CA ALA A 16 2.21 -14.14 -27.12
C ALA A 16 1.23 -14.60 -26.03
N ASN A 17 1.28 -15.89 -25.69
CA ASN A 17 0.66 -16.40 -24.49
C ASN A 17 1.28 -15.65 -23.30
N GLY A 18 0.53 -14.71 -22.73
CA GLY A 18 0.88 -14.00 -21.50
C GLY A 18 0.91 -14.98 -20.34
N GLN A 19 2.01 -15.73 -20.20
CA GLN A 19 2.31 -16.42 -18.96
C GLN A 19 2.57 -15.35 -17.90
N ALA A 20 1.68 -15.26 -16.92
CA ALA A 20 1.91 -14.44 -15.74
C ALA A 20 3.30 -14.79 -15.17
N PRO A 21 4.13 -13.80 -14.80
CA PRO A 21 5.49 -14.05 -14.34
C PRO A 21 5.52 -15.08 -13.21
N ALA A 22 6.50 -15.97 -13.19
CA ALA A 22 6.55 -17.16 -12.31
C ALA A 22 6.34 -16.86 -10.81
N GLN A 23 6.62 -15.63 -10.35
CA GLN A 23 6.33 -15.13 -9.00
C GLN A 23 4.82 -15.10 -8.70
N ASN A 24 3.99 -14.70 -9.67
CA ASN A 24 2.54 -14.68 -9.54
C ASN A 24 1.95 -16.10 -9.41
N ALA A 25 2.56 -17.08 -10.08
CA ALA A 25 2.13 -18.48 -9.96
C ALA A 25 2.38 -19.04 -8.54
N LYS A 26 3.59 -18.82 -7.98
CA LYS A 26 3.91 -19.24 -6.60
C LYS A 26 3.02 -18.55 -5.57
N MET A 27 2.83 -17.24 -5.71
CA MET A 27 1.93 -16.46 -4.85
C MET A 27 0.50 -17.01 -4.90
N LYS A 28 -0.02 -17.27 -6.11
CA LYS A 28 -1.35 -17.84 -6.29
C LYS A 28 -1.49 -19.20 -5.60
N THR A 29 -0.55 -20.12 -5.82
CA THR A 29 -0.58 -21.44 -5.19
C THR A 29 -0.56 -21.34 -3.66
N PHE A 30 0.27 -20.44 -3.10
CA PHE A 30 0.33 -20.20 -1.66
C PHE A 30 -0.99 -19.66 -1.11
N ILE A 31 -1.54 -18.60 -1.72
CA ILE A 31 -2.79 -17.98 -1.28
C ILE A 31 -3.97 -18.95 -1.42
N ASP A 32 -4.07 -19.68 -2.54
CA ASP A 32 -5.12 -20.68 -2.75
C ASP A 32 -5.08 -21.76 -1.66
N ALA A 33 -3.88 -22.22 -1.29
CA ALA A 33 -3.70 -23.21 -0.23
C ALA A 33 -4.04 -22.65 1.17
N LEU A 34 -3.73 -21.37 1.43
CA LEU A 34 -4.09 -20.69 2.68
C LEU A 34 -5.61 -20.47 2.78
N MET A 35 -6.24 -19.95 1.73
CA MET A 35 -7.69 -19.67 1.66
C MET A 35 -8.54 -20.93 1.80
N LYS A 36 -8.05 -22.09 1.38
CA LYS A 36 -8.69 -23.40 1.59
C LYS A 36 -8.71 -23.83 3.06
N LYS A 37 -7.77 -23.34 3.87
CA LYS A 37 -7.70 -23.64 5.31
C LYS A 37 -8.56 -22.70 6.14
N MET A 38 -8.98 -21.56 5.59
CA MET A 38 -9.72 -20.51 6.32
C MET A 38 -11.21 -20.85 6.43
N THR A 39 -11.79 -20.58 7.60
CA THR A 39 -13.24 -20.52 7.75
C THR A 39 -13.81 -19.28 7.05
N LEU A 40 -15.13 -19.15 7.00
CA LEU A 40 -15.76 -17.95 6.45
C LEU A 40 -15.43 -16.71 7.31
N GLU A 41 -15.45 -16.87 8.63
CA GLU A 41 -15.21 -15.82 9.61
C GLU A 41 -13.78 -15.27 9.51
N GLU A 42 -12.79 -16.13 9.31
CA GLU A 42 -11.40 -15.69 9.11
C GLU A 42 -11.22 -14.94 7.79
N LYS A 43 -11.95 -15.33 6.73
CA LYS A 43 -11.94 -14.60 5.46
C LYS A 43 -12.56 -13.22 5.62
N LEU A 44 -13.68 -13.12 6.33
CA LEU A 44 -14.28 -11.84 6.69
C LEU A 44 -13.34 -11.00 7.57
N GLY A 45 -12.63 -11.65 8.49
CA GLY A 45 -11.62 -11.01 9.34
C GLY A 45 -10.51 -10.32 8.55
N GLN A 46 -10.06 -10.91 7.44
CA GLN A 46 -9.06 -10.29 6.56
C GLN A 46 -9.55 -8.98 5.90
N LEU A 47 -10.86 -8.77 5.81
CA LEU A 47 -11.46 -7.54 5.26
C LEU A 47 -11.64 -6.44 6.31
N ASN A 48 -11.31 -6.71 7.57
CA ASN A 48 -11.51 -5.79 8.68
C ASN A 48 -10.24 -4.99 8.99
N LEU A 49 -10.37 -3.66 9.00
CA LEU A 49 -9.32 -2.69 9.30
C LEU A 49 -9.79 -1.74 10.42
N PRO A 50 -9.82 -2.19 11.69
CA PRO A 50 -10.19 -1.33 12.81
C PRO A 50 -9.08 -0.35 13.17
N THR A 51 -9.45 0.72 13.85
CA THR A 51 -8.49 1.53 14.60
C THR A 51 -7.97 0.72 15.79
N SER A 52 -6.73 0.95 16.20
CA SER A 52 -6.15 0.22 17.32
C SER A 52 -6.77 0.54 18.68
N GLY A 53 -7.50 1.66 18.79
CA GLY A 53 -7.87 2.26 20.08
C GLY A 53 -6.64 2.59 20.94
N ASP A 54 -6.88 2.86 22.22
CA ASP A 54 -5.86 3.08 23.26
C ASP A 54 -5.15 1.78 23.65
N MET A 55 -4.56 1.05 22.69
CA MET A 55 -3.65 -0.05 23.05
C MET A 55 -2.47 0.54 23.83
N VAL A 56 -2.49 0.41 25.16
CA VAL A 56 -1.36 0.78 26.03
C VAL A 56 -0.31 -0.32 25.96
N THR A 57 0.95 0.05 25.81
CA THR A 57 2.09 -0.87 25.83
C THR A 57 2.12 -1.63 27.16
N GLY A 58 2.15 -2.97 27.10
CA GLY A 58 2.10 -3.84 28.29
C GLY A 58 0.72 -4.46 28.58
N GLU A 59 -0.36 -3.89 28.04
CA GLU A 59 -1.74 -4.42 28.17
C GLU A 59 -2.28 -5.00 26.86
N ALA A 60 -1.40 -5.20 25.88
CA ALA A 60 -1.77 -5.76 24.58
C ALA A 60 -2.43 -7.15 24.69
N GLY A 61 -2.37 -7.86 25.83
CA GLY A 61 -3.08 -9.12 26.05
C GLY A 61 -4.55 -9.00 26.48
N SER A 62 -4.98 -7.85 27.03
CA SER A 62 -6.31 -7.68 27.66
C SER A 62 -7.27 -6.80 26.86
N SER A 63 -6.79 -6.11 25.83
CA SER A 63 -7.62 -5.26 24.97
C SER A 63 -8.60 -6.08 24.10
N ASP A 64 -9.76 -5.49 23.77
CA ASP A 64 -10.75 -6.11 22.87
C ASP A 64 -10.14 -6.42 21.49
N ILE A 65 -9.24 -5.56 21.01
CA ILE A 65 -8.58 -5.76 19.74
C ILE A 65 -7.64 -6.98 19.74
N ALA A 66 -6.95 -7.25 20.85
CA ALA A 66 -6.09 -8.42 20.98
C ALA A 66 -6.85 -9.74 20.86
N LYS A 67 -8.06 -9.79 21.45
CA LYS A 67 -8.96 -10.94 21.34
C LYS A 67 -9.41 -11.14 19.89
N LYS A 68 -9.78 -10.05 19.20
CA LYS A 68 -10.16 -10.08 17.78
C LYS A 68 -9.01 -10.54 16.89
N ILE A 69 -7.78 -10.09 17.16
CA ILE A 69 -6.57 -10.55 16.43
C ILE A 69 -6.35 -12.04 16.64
N ALA A 70 -6.38 -12.53 17.89
CA ALA A 70 -6.20 -13.95 18.18
C ALA A 70 -7.31 -14.82 17.56
N ALA A 71 -8.53 -14.29 17.43
CA ALA A 71 -9.66 -14.93 16.76
C ALA A 71 -9.60 -14.87 15.22
N GLY A 72 -8.58 -14.23 14.62
CA GLY A 72 -8.45 -14.10 13.17
C GLY A 72 -9.43 -13.11 12.53
N GLN A 73 -9.94 -12.15 13.30
CA GLN A 73 -10.99 -11.20 12.90
C GLN A 73 -10.45 -9.83 12.44
N VAL A 74 -9.15 -9.73 12.18
CA VAL A 74 -8.45 -8.49 11.82
C VAL A 74 -7.43 -8.78 10.71
N GLY A 75 -7.47 -8.03 9.61
CA GLY A 75 -6.50 -8.12 8.50
C GLY A 75 -5.39 -7.07 8.59
N GLY A 76 -5.67 -5.95 9.26
CA GLY A 76 -4.70 -4.89 9.49
C GLY A 76 -5.16 -3.92 10.56
N LEU A 77 -4.27 -3.02 10.94
CA LEU A 77 -4.53 -1.92 11.85
C LEU A 77 -3.92 -0.65 11.25
N PHE A 78 -4.37 0.50 11.74
CA PHE A 78 -3.77 1.77 11.35
C PHE A 78 -3.62 2.74 12.51
N ASN A 79 -2.72 3.72 12.33
CA ASN A 79 -2.37 4.76 13.29
C ASN A 79 -1.78 4.25 14.62
N ILE A 80 -1.12 3.09 14.58
CA ILE A 80 -0.22 2.63 15.64
C ILE A 80 1.17 3.18 15.36
N LYS A 81 1.77 3.91 16.30
CA LYS A 81 3.13 4.44 16.20
C LYS A 81 4.10 3.67 17.10
N GLY A 82 5.33 3.48 16.63
CA GLY A 82 6.42 2.84 17.38
C GLY A 82 6.63 1.37 17.04
N ALA A 83 7.84 1.05 16.54
CA ALA A 83 8.21 -0.31 16.12
C ALA A 83 8.05 -1.36 17.23
N ALA A 84 8.35 -1.00 18.49
CA ALA A 84 8.19 -1.90 19.63
C ALA A 84 6.71 -2.30 19.83
N LYS A 85 5.80 -1.32 19.76
CA LYS A 85 4.35 -1.57 19.92
C LYS A 85 3.81 -2.38 18.75
N ILE A 86 4.16 -2.02 17.52
CA ILE A 86 3.78 -2.75 16.30
C ILE A 86 4.27 -4.20 16.37
N ARG A 87 5.51 -4.43 16.83
CA ARG A 87 6.06 -5.78 16.98
C ARG A 87 5.27 -6.62 17.97
N GLU A 88 4.90 -6.08 19.13
CA GLU A 88 4.11 -6.83 20.11
C GLU A 88 2.71 -7.18 19.57
N VAL A 89 2.07 -6.26 18.84
CA VAL A 89 0.78 -6.54 18.19
C VAL A 89 0.93 -7.60 17.09
N GLN A 90 1.97 -7.52 16.27
CA GLN A 90 2.23 -8.51 15.21
C GLN A 90 2.52 -9.90 15.79
N LYS A 91 3.19 -9.99 16.95
CA LYS A 91 3.38 -11.26 17.67
C LYS A 91 2.04 -11.90 18.06
N LEU A 92 1.04 -11.13 18.47
CA LEU A 92 -0.29 -11.69 18.77
C LEU A 92 -0.89 -12.40 17.55
N ALA A 93 -0.83 -11.76 16.37
CA ALA A 93 -1.33 -12.36 15.14
C ALA A 93 -0.55 -13.64 14.77
N VAL A 94 0.78 -13.60 14.84
CA VAL A 94 1.64 -14.70 14.40
C VAL A 94 1.71 -15.86 15.41
N GLU A 95 1.61 -15.58 16.71
CA GLU A 95 1.80 -16.60 17.75
C GLU A 95 0.49 -17.12 18.35
N LYS A 96 -0.60 -16.32 18.34
CA LYS A 96 -1.85 -16.67 19.03
C LYS A 96 -3.01 -16.96 18.09
N SER A 97 -3.00 -16.47 16.85
CA SER A 97 -4.07 -16.81 15.90
C SER A 97 -3.88 -18.20 15.28
N ARG A 98 -4.98 -18.84 14.89
CA ARG A 98 -4.99 -20.21 14.36
C ARG A 98 -4.13 -20.39 13.10
N LEU A 99 -4.23 -19.45 12.16
CA LEU A 99 -3.53 -19.50 10.87
C LEU A 99 -2.28 -18.62 10.80
N LYS A 100 -2.00 -17.83 11.84
CA LYS A 100 -0.77 -17.01 11.95
C LYS A 100 -0.61 -16.02 10.80
N ILE A 101 -1.73 -15.52 10.26
CA ILE A 101 -1.71 -14.54 9.17
C ILE A 101 -1.25 -13.19 9.75
N PRO A 102 -0.17 -12.59 9.21
CA PRO A 102 0.34 -11.31 9.72
C PRO A 102 -0.60 -10.14 9.35
N LEU A 103 -0.54 -9.08 10.14
CA LEU A 103 -1.31 -7.86 9.95
C LEU A 103 -0.56 -6.85 9.08
N LEU A 104 -1.32 -6.05 8.32
CA LEU A 104 -0.85 -4.77 7.77
C LEU A 104 -0.88 -3.68 8.85
N PHE A 105 0.07 -2.75 8.80
CA PHE A 105 0.12 -1.56 9.67
C PHE A 105 0.16 -0.30 8.81
N GLY A 106 -0.98 0.39 8.76
CA GLY A 106 -1.22 1.61 7.99
C GLY A 106 -0.99 2.89 8.78
N MET A 107 -0.59 3.97 8.10
CA MET A 107 -0.56 5.32 8.68
C MET A 107 -0.68 6.41 7.61
N ASP A 108 -1.27 7.55 7.99
CA ASP A 108 -1.25 8.80 7.21
C ASP A 108 0.17 9.42 7.22
N VAL A 109 1.05 8.94 6.33
CA VAL A 109 2.41 9.46 6.12
C VAL A 109 2.39 10.37 4.88
N ILE A 110 1.69 11.49 5.02
CA ILE A 110 1.27 12.33 3.88
C ILE A 110 2.43 13.11 3.27
N HIS A 111 3.20 13.83 4.09
CA HIS A 111 4.31 14.68 3.63
C HIS A 111 5.54 14.58 4.54
N GLY A 112 5.79 13.37 5.06
CA GLY A 112 6.85 13.10 6.04
C GLY A 112 6.37 12.18 7.14
N TYR A 113 7.32 11.62 7.90
CA TYR A 113 7.03 10.76 9.06
C TYR A 113 7.41 11.44 10.37
N GLN A 114 8.71 11.68 10.58
CA GLN A 114 9.24 12.54 11.64
C GLN A 114 9.88 13.77 11.02
N THR A 115 10.65 13.58 9.94
CA THR A 115 11.09 14.68 9.09
C THR A 115 9.93 15.12 8.22
N MET A 116 9.42 16.33 8.46
CA MET A 116 8.28 16.90 7.74
C MET A 116 8.77 17.74 6.56
N PHE A 117 8.22 17.47 5.38
CA PHE A 117 8.36 18.29 4.18
C PHE A 117 7.20 19.30 4.10
N PRO A 118 7.21 20.26 3.15
CA PRO A 118 6.02 21.05 2.84
C PRO A 118 4.78 20.17 2.62
N ILE A 119 3.60 20.71 2.91
CA ILE A 119 2.33 20.04 2.58
C ILE A 119 2.27 19.71 1.08
N PRO A 120 1.52 18.68 0.63
CA PRO A 120 1.50 18.26 -0.77
C PRO A 120 1.26 19.39 -1.79
N LEU A 121 0.34 20.32 -1.50
CA LEU A 121 0.10 21.48 -2.36
C LEU A 121 1.32 22.42 -2.47
N GLY A 122 2.10 22.54 -1.39
CA GLY A 122 3.36 23.27 -1.40
C GLY A 122 4.47 22.51 -2.12
N MET A 123 4.51 21.18 -2.00
CA MET A 123 5.44 20.32 -2.72
C MET A 123 5.17 20.34 -4.23
N SER A 124 3.92 20.36 -4.66
CA SER A 124 3.56 20.42 -6.09
C SER A 124 4.07 21.70 -6.75
N ALA A 125 4.13 22.82 -6.00
CA ALA A 125 4.65 24.09 -6.48
C ALA A 125 6.16 24.08 -6.76
N THR A 126 6.89 23.01 -6.41
CA THR A 126 8.29 22.83 -6.83
C THR A 126 8.43 22.48 -8.31
N TRP A 127 7.41 21.83 -8.90
CA TRP A 127 7.46 21.23 -10.24
C TRP A 127 8.65 20.26 -10.44
N ASP A 128 9.27 19.79 -9.35
CA ASP A 128 10.44 18.91 -9.36
C ASP A 128 10.03 17.50 -8.92
N MET A 129 9.87 16.60 -9.91
CA MET A 129 9.46 15.22 -9.66
C MET A 129 10.52 14.42 -8.91
N ASP A 130 11.80 14.77 -9.06
CA ASP A 130 12.87 14.11 -8.32
C ASP A 130 12.81 14.53 -6.85
N ALA A 131 12.51 15.80 -6.55
CA ALA A 131 12.29 16.26 -5.18
C ALA A 131 11.09 15.56 -4.52
N VAL A 132 9.96 15.46 -5.23
CA VAL A 132 8.76 14.73 -4.78
C VAL A 132 9.06 13.25 -4.52
N GLN A 133 9.74 12.57 -5.45
CA GLN A 133 10.10 11.17 -5.28
C GLN A 133 11.05 10.99 -4.07
N ARG A 134 12.04 11.89 -3.91
CA ARG A 134 12.97 11.86 -2.78
C ARG A 134 12.27 12.07 -1.44
N SER A 135 11.32 13.00 -1.34
CA SER A 135 10.57 13.21 -0.09
C SER A 135 9.74 11.98 0.29
N ALA A 136 9.06 11.35 -0.68
CA ALA A 136 8.34 10.10 -0.46
C ALA A 136 9.28 8.95 -0.05
N ARG A 137 10.48 8.87 -0.65
CA ARG A 137 11.48 7.86 -0.30
C ARG A 137 11.99 8.02 1.13
N ILE A 138 12.29 9.25 1.56
CA ILE A 138 12.71 9.55 2.93
C ILE A 138 11.58 9.18 3.91
N ALA A 139 10.35 9.61 3.61
CA ALA A 139 9.19 9.30 4.44
C ALA A 139 8.96 7.79 4.60
N ALA A 140 9.05 7.00 3.52
CA ALA A 140 8.92 5.55 3.61
C ALA A 140 10.10 4.89 4.32
N THR A 141 11.32 5.41 4.21
CA THR A 141 12.46 4.91 4.98
C THR A 141 12.26 5.12 6.48
N GLU A 142 11.81 6.30 6.90
CA GLU A 142 11.51 6.58 8.31
C GLU A 142 10.33 5.74 8.83
N ALA A 143 9.23 5.69 8.08
CA ALA A 143 8.02 4.99 8.49
C ALA A 143 8.24 3.46 8.58
N SER A 144 8.95 2.87 7.61
CA SER A 144 9.28 1.44 7.63
C SER A 144 10.27 1.09 8.74
N ALA A 145 11.21 1.98 9.07
CA ALA A 145 12.08 1.81 10.23
C ALA A 145 11.29 1.77 11.56
N ASP A 146 10.14 2.46 11.62
CA ASP A 146 9.25 2.46 12.79
C ASP A 146 8.10 1.43 12.71
N GLY A 147 8.15 0.50 11.75
CA GLY A 147 7.22 -0.64 11.64
C GLY A 147 6.00 -0.45 10.73
N ILE A 148 5.84 0.72 10.11
CA ILE A 148 4.75 0.99 9.17
C ILE A 148 5.09 0.37 7.80
N CYS A 149 4.18 -0.43 7.26
CA CYS A 149 4.35 -1.08 5.95
C CYS A 149 3.37 -0.58 4.89
N TRP A 150 2.44 0.30 5.26
CA TRP A 150 1.44 0.84 4.35
C TRP A 150 1.13 2.29 4.70
N THR A 151 1.03 3.14 3.69
CA THR A 151 0.61 4.54 3.88
C THR A 151 -0.62 4.88 3.06
N PHE A 152 -1.45 5.78 3.58
CA PHE A 152 -2.63 6.33 2.93
C PHE A 152 -2.29 7.58 2.11
N SER A 153 -1.29 7.44 1.23
CA SER A 153 -0.72 8.51 0.41
C SER A 153 -0.25 7.92 -0.94
N PRO A 154 -0.29 8.67 -2.06
CA PRO A 154 -0.68 10.08 -2.18
C PRO A 154 -2.20 10.32 -2.27
N MET A 155 -2.63 11.48 -1.76
CA MET A 155 -3.93 12.06 -2.10
C MET A 155 -3.79 12.78 -3.45
N VAL A 156 -4.70 12.48 -4.39
CA VAL A 156 -4.60 12.89 -5.80
C VAL A 156 -5.90 13.51 -6.32
N ASP A 157 -6.78 13.94 -5.42
CA ASP A 157 -8.04 14.57 -5.82
C ASP A 157 -7.76 15.91 -6.49
N VAL A 158 -8.24 16.05 -7.72
CA VAL A 158 -8.18 17.31 -8.46
C VAL A 158 -9.25 18.24 -7.90
N SER A 159 -8.85 19.45 -7.53
CA SER A 159 -9.78 20.46 -7.04
C SER A 159 -9.59 21.78 -7.77
N ARG A 160 -10.71 22.45 -8.04
CA ARG A 160 -10.81 23.84 -8.53
C ARG A 160 -11.58 24.72 -7.54
N ASP A 161 -11.83 24.20 -6.34
CA ASP A 161 -12.56 24.90 -5.29
C ASP A 161 -11.62 25.17 -4.10
N PRO A 162 -11.13 26.41 -3.94
CA PRO A 162 -10.19 26.73 -2.86
C PRO A 162 -10.84 26.72 -1.47
N ARG A 163 -12.17 26.58 -1.36
CA ARG A 163 -12.86 26.47 -0.07
C ARG A 163 -12.68 25.10 0.57
N TRP A 164 -12.31 24.08 -0.21
CA TRP A 164 -12.13 22.74 0.29
C TRP A 164 -10.77 22.62 1.01
N GLY A 165 -10.78 22.45 2.33
CA GLY A 165 -9.53 22.43 3.13
C GLY A 165 -8.52 21.35 2.72
N ARG A 166 -8.98 20.27 2.08
CA ARG A 166 -8.11 19.17 1.62
C ARG A 166 -7.36 19.48 0.33
N ILE A 167 -7.54 20.66 -0.28
CA ILE A 167 -6.63 21.10 -1.35
C ILE A 167 -5.17 21.11 -0.88
N SER A 168 -4.94 21.30 0.43
CA SER A 168 -3.62 21.25 1.06
C SER A 168 -2.92 19.88 0.90
N GLU A 169 -3.71 18.80 0.81
CA GLU A 169 -3.25 17.42 0.65
C GLU A 169 -3.09 16.99 -0.81
N GLY A 170 -3.67 17.76 -1.74
CA GLY A 170 -3.65 17.48 -3.18
C GLY A 170 -2.55 18.23 -3.93
N ASN A 171 -2.60 18.12 -5.26
CA ASN A 171 -1.53 18.59 -6.16
C ASN A 171 -1.98 19.74 -7.07
N GLY A 172 -3.07 20.43 -6.72
CA GLY A 172 -3.65 21.52 -7.50
C GLY A 172 -4.77 21.07 -8.45
N GLU A 173 -4.95 21.82 -9.54
CA GLU A 173 -6.09 21.68 -10.46
C GLU A 173 -5.78 20.96 -11.78
N ASP A 174 -4.50 20.72 -12.06
CA ASP A 174 -4.04 20.17 -13.35
C ASP A 174 -3.80 18.65 -13.28
N VAL A 175 -4.36 17.94 -14.25
CA VAL A 175 -4.31 16.47 -14.32
C VAL A 175 -2.92 15.98 -14.72
N PHE A 176 -2.20 16.71 -15.58
CA PHE A 176 -0.89 16.29 -16.05
C PHE A 176 0.16 16.36 -14.94
N LEU A 177 0.22 17.49 -14.25
CA LEU A 177 1.07 17.68 -13.07
C LEU A 177 0.67 16.70 -11.96
N GLY A 178 -0.63 16.60 -11.65
CA GLY A 178 -1.14 15.67 -10.64
C GLY A 178 -0.76 14.21 -10.91
N SER A 179 -0.86 13.76 -12.17
CA SER A 179 -0.47 12.40 -12.57
C SER A 179 1.03 12.16 -12.46
N SER A 180 1.85 13.17 -12.80
CA SER A 180 3.31 13.11 -12.69
C SER A 180 3.75 12.99 -11.23
N ILE A 181 3.16 13.80 -10.35
CA ILE A 181 3.41 13.76 -8.90
C ILE A 181 2.96 12.42 -8.32
N ALA A 182 1.79 11.92 -8.70
CA ALA A 182 1.30 10.63 -8.24
C ALA A 182 2.28 9.50 -8.56
N ALA A 183 2.81 9.46 -9.79
CA ALA A 183 3.81 8.48 -10.21
C ALA A 183 5.11 8.61 -9.39
N ALA A 184 5.60 9.83 -9.17
CA ALA A 184 6.79 10.10 -8.36
C ALA A 184 6.60 9.66 -6.90
N MET A 185 5.45 9.96 -6.28
CA MET A 185 5.13 9.57 -4.91
C MET A 185 5.05 8.05 -4.75
N VAL A 186 4.30 7.36 -5.63
CA VAL A 186 4.17 5.88 -5.59
C VAL A 186 5.53 5.21 -5.74
N LYS A 187 6.36 5.68 -6.68
CA LYS A 187 7.72 5.16 -6.87
C LYS A 187 8.62 5.46 -5.67
N GLY A 188 8.52 6.64 -5.07
CA GLY A 188 9.27 6.99 -3.87
C GLY A 188 8.94 6.08 -2.68
N TYR A 189 7.66 5.79 -2.46
CA TYR A 189 7.23 4.88 -1.39
C TYR A 189 7.63 3.43 -1.65
N GLN A 190 7.31 2.90 -2.83
CA GLN A 190 7.38 1.46 -3.11
C GLN A 190 8.74 0.98 -3.66
N GLY A 191 9.59 1.90 -4.14
CA GLY A 191 10.84 1.57 -4.81
C GLY A 191 10.70 1.40 -6.32
#